data_AF-A0A923R252-F1
#
_entry.id   AF-A0A923R252-F1
#
_cell.length_a   1.000
_cell.length_b   1.000
_cell.length_c   1.000
_cell.angle_alpha   90.00
_cell.angle_beta   90.00
_cell.angle_gamma   90.00
#
_symmetry.space_group_name_H-M   'P 1'
#
loop_
_entity.id
_entity.type
_entity.pdbx_description
1 polymer ?
#
loop_
_entity_poly.entity_id
_entity_poly.type
_entity_poly.pdbx_seq_one_letter_code
_entity_poly.pdbx_strand_id
1 'polypeptide(L)'
;MFNFISKWFHTGTNTAKSIEDKKKFQEAVYLMLDGEASPEQQKFVMEKIKCCQYSNSKYELEKCLRDKLKALYCSKDAPNNMEQVILQKITTGQVNL
;
A
#
# COMPACT_ATOMS: atom_id res chain seq x y z
N MET A 1 -15.74 -44.46 -19.40
CA MET A 1 -16.25 -43.77 -20.60
C MET A 1 -15.98 -42.28 -20.42
N PHE A 2 -14.99 -41.78 -21.18
CA PHE A 2 -14.67 -40.38 -21.49
C PHE A 2 -14.36 -39.39 -20.33
N ASN A 3 -13.06 -39.35 -20.02
CA ASN A 3 -12.29 -38.23 -19.48
C ASN A 3 -12.49 -36.95 -20.30
N PHE A 4 -13.42 -36.08 -19.92
CA PHE A 4 -13.69 -34.84 -20.68
C PHE A 4 -13.62 -33.53 -19.90
N ILE A 5 -13.32 -33.53 -18.60
CA ILE A 5 -13.23 -32.28 -17.81
C ILE A 5 -11.79 -31.84 -17.55
N SER A 6 -10.79 -32.71 -17.77
CA SER A 6 -9.37 -32.36 -17.54
C SER A 6 -8.71 -31.56 -18.67
N LYS A 7 -9.44 -31.15 -19.71
CA LYS A 7 -8.85 -30.55 -20.93
C LYS A 7 -9.02 -29.02 -21.07
N TRP A 8 -9.63 -28.34 -20.10
CA TRP A 8 -9.78 -26.88 -20.11
C TRP A 8 -8.74 -26.11 -19.27
N PHE A 9 -7.83 -26.78 -18.57
CA PHE A 9 -6.85 -26.13 -17.68
C PHE A 9 -5.38 -26.30 -18.09
N HIS A 10 -5.11 -26.62 -19.35
CA HIS A 10 -3.75 -26.54 -19.89
C HIS A 10 -3.68 -25.66 -21.14
N THR A 11 -3.58 -24.36 -20.88
CA THR A 11 -2.91 -23.37 -21.74
C THR A 11 -2.41 -22.33 -20.75
N GLY A 12 -1.12 -22.16 -20.43
CA GLY A 12 0.09 -22.28 -21.23
C GLY A 12 0.91 -21.04 -20.88
N THR A 13 2.02 -21.22 -20.15
CA THR A 13 3.20 -20.34 -20.11
C THR A 13 2.98 -18.83 -19.85
N ASN A 14 2.79 -18.40 -18.59
CA ASN A 14 3.10 -17.02 -18.14
C ASN A 14 3.11 -16.85 -16.60
N THR A 15 3.38 -17.92 -15.84
CA THR A 15 3.30 -17.89 -14.36
C THR A 15 4.33 -16.94 -13.75
N ALA A 16 5.57 -16.91 -14.24
CA ALA A 16 6.63 -16.06 -13.68
C ALA A 16 6.32 -14.56 -13.85
N LYS A 17 5.92 -14.12 -15.06
CA LYS A 17 5.55 -12.73 -15.34
C LYS A 17 4.33 -12.29 -14.54
N SER A 18 3.31 -13.16 -14.42
CA SER A 18 2.13 -12.90 -13.60
C SER A 18 2.45 -12.78 -12.10
N ILE A 19 3.41 -13.58 -11.60
CA ILE A 19 3.86 -13.50 -10.20
C ILE A 19 4.65 -12.22 -9.95
N GLU A 20 5.54 -11.84 -10.87
CA GLU A 20 6.34 -10.63 -10.77
C GLU A 20 5.47 -9.37 -10.85
N ASP A 21 4.48 -9.35 -11.73
CA ASP A 21 3.50 -8.27 -11.83
C ASP A 21 2.66 -8.12 -10.56
N LYS A 22 2.31 -9.24 -9.90
CA LYS A 22 1.61 -9.23 -8.60
C LYS A 22 2.48 -8.64 -7.49
N LYS A 23 3.78 -8.99 -7.45
CA LYS A 23 4.72 -8.45 -6.46
C LYS A 23 4.89 -6.94 -6.64
N LYS A 24 5.11 -6.49 -7.88
CA LYS A 24 5.23 -5.05 -8.22
C LYS A 24 3.98 -4.27 -7.85
N PHE A 25 2.79 -4.84 -8.10
CA PHE A 25 1.54 -4.23 -7.68
C PHE A 25 1.43 -4.12 -6.15
N GLN A 26 1.75 -5.19 -5.43
CA GLN A 26 1.68 -5.19 -3.96
C GLN A 26 2.62 -4.15 -3.34
N GLU A 27 3.86 -4.07 -3.84
CA GLU A 27 4.84 -3.07 -3.40
C GLU A 27 4.35 -1.65 -3.69
N ALA A 28 3.85 -1.38 -4.90
CA ALA A 28 3.31 -0.08 -5.26
C ALA A 28 2.08 0.29 -4.42
N VAL A 29 1.23 -0.67 -4.05
CA VAL A 29 0.10 -0.45 -3.13
C VAL A 29 0.59 -0.04 -1.75
N TYR A 30 1.62 -0.67 -1.21
CA TYR A 30 2.18 -0.31 0.10
C TYR A 30 2.75 1.10 0.09
N LEU A 31 3.60 1.43 -0.89
CA LEU A 31 4.14 2.77 -1.06
C LEU A 31 3.03 3.81 -1.23
N MET A 32 1.95 3.47 -1.95
CA MET A 32 0.83 4.38 -2.17
C MET A 32 0.05 4.65 -0.86
N LEU A 33 -0.13 3.64 -0.02
CA LEU A 33 -0.84 3.76 1.25
C LEU A 33 0.00 4.45 2.35
N ASP A 34 1.32 4.39 2.24
CA ASP A 34 2.27 5.10 3.10
C ASP A 34 2.55 6.54 2.63
N GLY A 35 2.06 6.92 1.44
CA GLY A 35 2.27 8.25 0.87
C GLY A 35 3.66 8.46 0.26
N GLU A 36 4.42 7.38 0.08
CA GLU A 36 5.79 7.37 -0.46
C GLU A 36 5.84 7.00 -1.95
N ALA A 37 4.71 6.62 -2.54
CA ALA A 37 4.66 6.25 -3.95
C ALA A 37 4.93 7.44 -4.88
N SER A 38 5.78 7.20 -5.88
CA SER A 38 5.99 8.13 -6.98
C SER A 38 4.72 8.35 -7.81
N PRO A 39 4.59 9.45 -8.56
CA PRO A 39 3.44 9.71 -9.42
C PRO A 39 3.17 8.58 -10.43
N GLU A 40 4.23 7.95 -10.93
CA GLU A 40 4.14 6.81 -11.87
C GLU A 40 3.57 5.56 -11.18
N GLN A 41 4.01 5.27 -9.95
CA GLN A 41 3.50 4.15 -9.16
C GLN A 41 2.04 4.35 -8.79
N GLN A 42 1.64 5.57 -8.41
CA GLN A 42 0.25 5.91 -8.13
C GLN A 42 -0.63 5.68 -9.36
N LYS A 43 -0.19 6.15 -10.53
CA LYS A 43 -0.91 5.93 -11.79
C LYS A 43 -1.04 4.44 -12.12
N PHE A 44 0.04 3.68 -11.96
CA PHE A 44 0.04 2.23 -12.18
C PHE A 44 -0.96 1.50 -11.30
N VAL A 45 -0.99 1.79 -9.99
CA VAL A 45 -1.95 1.19 -9.06
C VAL A 45 -3.38 1.59 -9.45
N MET A 46 -3.62 2.87 -9.71
CA MET A 46 -4.95 3.36 -10.11
C MET A 46 -5.47 2.73 -11.40
N GLU A 47 -4.60 2.51 -12.38
CA GLU A 47 -4.98 1.84 -13.63
C GLU A 47 -5.31 0.36 -13.38
N LYS A 48 -4.52 -0.33 -12.54
CA LYS A 48 -4.75 -1.74 -12.19
C LYS A 48 -6.03 -1.95 -11.39
N ILE A 49 -6.36 -1.09 -10.43
CA ILE A 49 -7.62 -1.21 -9.66
C ILE A 49 -8.84 -0.91 -10.54
N LYS A 50 -8.73 0.00 -11.51
CA LYS A 50 -9.82 0.27 -12.47
C LYS A 50 -10.09 -0.90 -13.40
N CYS A 51 -9.05 -1.58 -13.85
CA CYS A 51 -9.16 -2.66 -14.84
C CYS A 51 -9.42 -4.04 -14.22
N CYS A 52 -9.22 -4.22 -12.91
CA CYS A 52 -9.26 -5.55 -12.28
C CYS A 52 -9.92 -5.49 -10.90
N GLN A 53 -11.11 -6.09 -10.78
CA GLN A 53 -11.84 -6.15 -9.51
C GLN A 53 -11.04 -6.84 -8.40
N TYR A 54 -10.26 -7.87 -8.72
CA TYR A 54 -9.40 -8.53 -7.73
C TYR A 54 -8.32 -7.57 -7.17
N SER A 55 -7.69 -6.78 -8.05
CA SER A 55 -6.71 -5.77 -7.64
C SER A 55 -7.35 -4.68 -6.79
N ASN A 56 -8.56 -4.24 -7.15
CA ASN A 56 -9.33 -3.28 -6.36
C ASN A 56 -9.66 -3.82 -4.96
N SER A 57 -10.21 -5.02 -4.86
CA SER A 57 -10.53 -5.64 -3.56
C SER A 57 -9.30 -5.82 -2.68
N LYS A 58 -8.13 -6.12 -3.27
CA LYS A 58 -6.86 -6.21 -2.53
C LYS A 58 -6.40 -4.85 -2.00
N TYR A 59 -6.48 -3.81 -2.82
CA TYR A 59 -6.16 -2.44 -2.42
C TYR A 59 -7.07 -1.97 -1.26
N GLU A 60 -8.39 -2.12 -1.41
CA GLU A 60 -9.35 -1.69 -0.39
C GLU A 60 -9.21 -2.47 0.93
N LEU A 61 -8.92 -3.78 0.85
CA LEU A 61 -8.64 -4.59 2.04
C LEU A 61 -7.42 -4.08 2.80
N GLU A 62 -6.31 -3.84 2.10
CA GLU A 62 -5.08 -3.34 2.70
C GLU A 62 -5.26 -1.96 3.32
N LYS A 63 -5.95 -1.07 2.61
CA LYS A 63 -6.32 0.26 3.11
C LYS A 63 -7.13 0.16 4.40
N CYS A 64 -8.19 -0.67 4.40
CA CYS A 64 -9.02 -0.90 5.58
C CYS A 64 -8.22 -1.44 6.77
N LEU A 65 -7.29 -2.37 6.54
CA LEU A 65 -6.42 -2.90 7.58
C LEU A 65 -5.52 -1.81 8.17
N ARG A 66 -4.91 -0.99 7.33
CA ARG A 66 -4.05 0.13 7.77
C ARG A 66 -4.81 1.18 8.56
N ASP A 67 -6.03 1.52 8.13
CA ASP A 67 -6.87 2.47 8.86
C ASP A 67 -7.25 1.93 10.25
N LYS A 68 -7.55 0.63 10.36
CA LYS A 68 -7.79 -0.02 11.65
C LYS A 68 -6.56 -0.04 12.54
N LEU A 69 -5.39 -0.35 11.98
CA LEU A 69 -4.12 -0.31 12.73
C LEU A 69 -3.83 1.12 13.21
N LYS A 70 -3.95 2.12 12.34
CA LYS A 70 -3.80 3.54 12.72
C LYS A 70 -4.74 3.91 13.86
N ALA A 71 -6.02 3.53 13.79
CA ALA A 71 -6.97 3.78 14.87
C ALA A 71 -6.56 3.13 16.21
N LEU A 72 -5.99 1.92 16.18
CA LEU A 72 -5.52 1.23 17.39
C LEU A 72 -4.26 1.88 17.98
N TYR A 73 -3.31 2.31 17.16
CA TYR A 73 -1.98 2.78 17.62
C TYR A 73 -1.86 4.30 17.78
N CYS A 74 -2.62 5.11 17.04
CA CYS A 74 -2.61 6.58 17.17
C CYS A 74 -3.56 7.12 18.25
N SER A 75 -4.24 6.26 19.01
CA SER A 75 -5.08 6.66 20.14
C SER A 75 -4.29 7.05 21.39
N LYS A 76 -2.96 6.86 21.39
CA LYS A 76 -2.10 7.40 22.44
C LYS A 76 -1.75 8.84 22.07
N ASP A 77 -2.45 9.78 22.70
CA ASP A 77 -2.10 11.20 22.67
C ASP A 77 -0.58 11.34 22.81
N ALA A 78 0.01 12.16 21.94
CA ALA A 78 1.38 12.58 22.12
C ALA A 78 1.51 13.13 23.55
N PRO A 79 2.57 12.81 24.31
CA PRO A 79 2.74 13.34 25.66
C PRO A 79 2.56 14.86 25.61
N ASN A 80 1.69 15.42 26.47
CA ASN A 80 1.32 16.85 26.47
C ASN A 80 2.52 17.82 26.49
N ASN A 81 3.71 17.34 26.82
CA ASN A 81 4.95 18.11 26.87
C ASN A 81 5.79 18.04 25.59
N MET A 82 5.45 17.20 24.60
CA MET A 82 6.22 17.11 23.34
C MET A 82 6.13 18.39 22.53
N GLU A 83 4.95 19.00 22.44
CA GLU A 83 4.76 20.25 21.68
C GLU A 83 5.66 21.36 22.24
N GLN A 84 5.73 21.49 23.56
CA GLN A 84 6.57 22.49 24.24
C GLN A 84 8.06 22.23 24.00
N VAL A 85 8.50 20.98 24.04
CA VAL A 85 9.92 20.60 23.79
C VAL A 85 10.30 20.85 22.33
N ILE A 86 9.41 20.55 21.38
CA ILE A 86 9.63 20.81 19.95
C ILE A 86 9.73 22.32 19.70
N LEU A 87 8.79 23.10 20.25
CA LEU A 87 8.80 24.56 20.14
C LEU A 87 10.07 25.16 20.73
N GLN A 88 10.50 24.73 21.92
CA GLN A 88 11.77 25.17 22.50
C GLN A 88 12.96 24.90 21.59
N LYS A 89 13.07 23.71 20.99
CA LYS A 89 14.19 23.41 20.09
C LYS A 89 14.18 24.26 18.82
N ILE A 90 13.01 24.51 18.23
CA ILE A 90 12.87 25.36 17.04
C ILE A 90 13.26 26.81 17.37
N THR A 91 12.78 27.36 18.49
CA THR A 91 13.10 28.74 18.90
C THR A 91 14.57 28.91 19.26
N THR A 92 15.17 27.94 19.96
CA THR A 92 16.59 28.03 20.37
C THR A 92 17.55 27.88 19.19
N GLY A 93 17.16 27.14 18.13
CA GLY A 93 17.95 26.99 16.90
C GLY A 93 18.00 28.23 16.01
N GLN A 94 17.09 29.21 16.20
CA GLN A 94 17.07 30.46 15.44
C GLN A 94 17.87 31.61 16.08
N VAL A 95 18.48 31.40 17.25
CA VAL A 95 19.23 32.45 17.99
C VAL A 95 20.74 32.43 17.70
N ASN A 96 21.22 31.54 16.82
CA ASN A 96 22.62 31.50 16.39
C ASN A 96 22.79 31.81 14.90
N LEU A 97 22.30 32.98 14.46
CA LEU A 97 22.68 33.63 13.19
C LEU A 97 22.93 35.11 13.44
#